data_AF-A0A7C6A0G3-F1
#
_entry.id   AF-A0A7C6A0G3-F1
#
_cell.length_a   1.000
_cell.length_b   1.000
_cell.length_c   1.000
_cell.angle_alpha   90.00
_cell.angle_beta   90.00
_cell.angle_gamma   90.00
#
_symmetry.space_group_name_H-M   'P 1'
#
loop_
_entity.id
_entity.type
_entity.pdbx_description
1 polymer ?
#
loop_
_entity_poly.entity_id
_entity_poly.type
_entity_poly.pdbx_seq_one_letter_code
_entity_poly.pdbx_strand_id
1 'polypeptide(L)'
;RSLYWMTSRDGLAWSEPQLLARVELGHYQIVQQTGRRVATAFNFHPAPLGLNARTNLYYLETTDMGRTWKTVDGRPALVPVTRPEHPALVHDYRSEGLLVYLKTLEFDRAGRPVILFLTSRGFEPGPKNDPRVWRIAHWTGDKWEIRELFTSDHNYDFGSLYIEDGGVWRIIAPTDPGPQPYCTGGEMAMWISRDEGKTWQRARSLTRYSSRNHTYARKPVNAQPDFYALWADGDAKKFSDSALYFTNREGAAVWRLPQRMTSEFAKPERVR
;
A
#
# COMPACT_ATOMS: atom_id res chain seq x y z
N ARG A 1 11.91 -13.30 7.77
CA ARG A 1 10.50 -13.04 8.13
C ARG A 1 9.58 -13.96 7.35
N SER A 2 8.94 -14.94 8.00
CA SER A 2 7.95 -15.82 7.38
C SER A 2 6.55 -15.19 7.39
N LEU A 3 5.67 -15.61 6.50
CA LEU A 3 4.26 -15.22 6.49
C LEU A 3 3.41 -16.37 7.02
N TYR A 4 2.45 -16.06 7.89
CA TYR A 4 1.52 -17.04 8.48
C TYR A 4 0.09 -16.53 8.39
N TRP A 5 -0.88 -17.43 8.54
CA TRP A 5 -2.27 -17.09 8.84
C TRP A 5 -2.80 -17.90 10.01
N MET A 6 -3.81 -17.36 10.66
CA MET A 6 -4.62 -18.01 11.69
C MET A 6 -6.07 -17.67 11.43
N THR A 7 -6.97 -18.47 11.96
CA THR A 7 -8.42 -18.25 11.83
C THR A 7 -9.07 -18.26 13.21
N SER A 8 -10.13 -17.48 13.36
CA SER A 8 -10.97 -17.47 14.55
C SER A 8 -12.42 -17.26 14.15
N ARG A 9 -13.33 -17.95 14.85
CA ARG A 9 -14.78 -17.79 14.66
C ARG A 9 -15.38 -16.71 15.55
N ASP A 10 -14.76 -16.42 16.68
CA ASP A 10 -15.24 -15.54 17.73
C ASP A 10 -14.31 -14.34 18.01
N GLY A 11 -13.14 -14.30 17.37
CA GLY A 11 -12.09 -13.31 17.60
C GLY A 11 -11.29 -13.53 18.88
N LEU A 12 -11.58 -14.57 19.67
CA LEU A 12 -10.98 -14.86 20.97
C LEU A 12 -10.11 -16.12 20.91
N ALA A 13 -10.68 -17.22 20.41
CA ALA A 13 -9.95 -18.47 20.23
C ALA A 13 -9.42 -18.55 18.79
N TRP A 14 -8.10 -18.69 18.66
CA TRP A 14 -7.40 -18.72 17.37
C TRP A 14 -6.82 -20.10 17.09
N SER A 15 -6.83 -20.50 15.81
CA SER A 15 -6.13 -21.70 15.37
C SER A 15 -4.62 -21.54 15.49
N GLU A 16 -3.89 -22.66 15.50
CA GLU A 16 -2.43 -22.64 15.35
C GLU A 16 -2.00 -21.89 14.07
N PRO A 17 -0.86 -21.18 14.08
CA PRO A 17 -0.31 -20.52 12.90
C PRO A 17 0.00 -21.50 11.78
N GLN A 18 -0.53 -21.23 10.59
CA GLN A 18 -0.24 -21.98 9.37
C GLN A 18 0.71 -21.18 8.47
N LEU A 19 1.75 -21.82 7.93
CA LEU A 19 2.81 -21.14 7.17
C LEU A 19 2.38 -20.88 5.72
N LEU A 20 2.35 -19.61 5.31
CA LEU A 20 2.00 -19.16 3.95
C LEU A 20 3.20 -19.09 3.04
N ALA A 21 4.29 -18.48 3.50
CA ALA A 21 5.46 -18.26 2.69
C ALA A 21 6.74 -18.17 3.53
N ARG A 22 7.78 -18.83 3.04
CA ARG A 22 9.14 -18.78 3.55
C ARG A 22 10.14 -18.99 2.41
N VAL A 23 10.27 -17.97 1.56
CA VAL A 23 11.30 -17.87 0.54
C VAL A 23 12.51 -17.12 1.11
N GLU A 24 13.70 -17.69 0.93
CA GLU A 24 15.01 -17.11 1.28
C GLU A 24 15.06 -16.41 2.66
N LEU A 25 15.19 -15.08 2.75
CA LEU A 25 15.37 -14.34 4.01
C LEU A 25 14.07 -13.72 4.55
N GLY A 26 12.99 -13.74 3.78
CA GLY A 26 11.66 -13.36 4.26
C GLY A 26 10.79 -12.59 3.27
N HIS A 27 9.81 -11.87 3.81
CA HIS A 27 8.74 -11.22 3.04
C HIS A 27 8.18 -10.00 3.76
N TYR A 28 7.56 -9.11 3.00
CA TYR A 28 6.45 -8.25 3.44
C TYR A 28 5.16 -8.65 2.74
N GLN A 29 4.02 -8.35 3.39
CA GLN A 29 2.70 -8.79 2.96
C GLN A 29 1.69 -7.65 3.12
N ILE A 30 0.75 -7.58 2.19
CA ILE A 30 -0.46 -6.78 2.26
C ILE A 30 -1.66 -7.68 1.97
N VAL A 31 -2.80 -7.38 2.58
CA VAL A 31 -4.02 -8.20 2.52
C VAL A 31 -5.22 -7.30 2.24
N GLN A 32 -6.20 -7.85 1.53
CA GLN A 32 -7.52 -7.26 1.38
C GLN A 32 -8.59 -8.34 1.46
N GLN A 33 -9.74 -8.01 2.01
CA GLN A 33 -10.91 -8.88 2.08
C GLN A 33 -12.08 -8.27 1.29
N THR A 34 -12.81 -9.12 0.56
CA THR A 34 -14.14 -8.79 0.04
C THR A 34 -15.08 -9.98 0.22
N GLY A 35 -16.16 -9.78 0.98
CA GLY A 35 -17.03 -10.87 1.40
C GLY A 35 -16.24 -12.00 2.08
N ARG A 36 -16.31 -13.22 1.53
CA ARG A 36 -15.54 -14.39 2.01
C ARG A 36 -14.13 -14.51 1.43
N ARG A 37 -13.81 -13.73 0.39
CA ARG A 37 -12.50 -13.78 -0.26
C ARG A 37 -11.50 -12.97 0.54
N VAL A 38 -10.37 -13.58 0.86
CA VAL A 38 -9.19 -12.91 1.39
C VAL A 38 -8.09 -13.08 0.35
N ALA A 39 -7.56 -11.97 -0.12
CA ALA A 39 -6.45 -11.95 -1.05
C ALA A 39 -5.21 -11.36 -0.38
N THR A 40 -4.05 -11.85 -0.79
CA THR A 40 -2.77 -11.40 -0.28
C THR A 40 -1.83 -11.13 -1.44
N ALA A 41 -1.08 -10.05 -1.34
CA ALA A 41 0.09 -9.80 -2.16
C ALA A 41 1.33 -9.69 -1.28
N PHE A 42 2.44 -10.23 -1.76
CA PHE A 42 3.70 -10.22 -1.01
C PHE A 42 4.90 -10.12 -1.95
N ASN A 43 6.03 -9.71 -1.40
CA ASN A 43 7.34 -9.78 -2.05
C ASN A 43 8.19 -10.85 -1.35
N PHE A 44 9.44 -11.04 -1.75
CA PHE A 44 10.40 -11.80 -0.94
C PHE A 44 11.72 -11.05 -0.79
N HIS A 45 12.52 -11.47 0.19
CA HIS A 45 13.78 -10.87 0.59
C HIS A 45 14.91 -11.82 0.17
N PRO A 46 15.62 -11.53 -0.94
CA PRO A 46 16.69 -12.38 -1.42
C PRO A 46 17.96 -12.21 -0.57
N ALA A 47 18.78 -13.26 -0.52
CA ALA A 47 20.15 -13.15 -0.04
C ALA A 47 21.04 -12.35 -1.03
N PRO A 48 22.11 -11.69 -0.56
CA PRO A 48 22.52 -11.56 0.84
C PRO A 48 21.88 -10.36 1.57
N LEU A 49 21.29 -9.40 0.85
CA LEU A 49 20.85 -8.12 1.41
C LEU A 49 19.51 -8.18 2.17
N GLY A 50 18.75 -9.27 2.03
CA GLY A 50 17.52 -9.49 2.77
C GLY A 50 16.47 -8.42 2.49
N LEU A 51 15.93 -7.80 3.54
CA LEU A 51 14.83 -6.83 3.43
C LEU A 51 15.19 -5.61 2.57
N ASN A 52 16.48 -5.28 2.49
CA ASN A 52 16.99 -4.18 1.67
C ASN A 52 16.98 -4.53 0.17
N ALA A 53 16.87 -5.80 -0.21
CA ALA A 53 16.74 -6.24 -1.59
C ALA A 53 15.35 -6.84 -1.91
N ARG A 54 14.33 -6.52 -1.11
CA ARG A 54 12.96 -7.01 -1.30
C ARG A 54 12.49 -6.84 -2.75
N THR A 55 12.08 -7.91 -3.40
CA THR A 55 11.79 -7.95 -4.84
C THR A 55 10.70 -8.98 -5.15
N ASN A 56 10.35 -9.07 -6.44
CA ASN A 56 9.22 -9.80 -7.02
C ASN A 56 7.88 -9.41 -6.39
N LEU A 57 6.83 -9.76 -7.11
CA LEU A 57 5.46 -9.57 -6.65
C LEU A 57 4.71 -10.88 -6.81
N TYR A 58 4.03 -11.31 -5.75
CA TYR A 58 3.21 -12.52 -5.73
C TYR A 58 1.79 -12.18 -5.31
N TYR A 59 0.84 -12.98 -5.78
CA TYR A 59 -0.57 -12.91 -5.42
C TYR A 59 -1.15 -14.29 -5.14
N LEU A 60 -1.86 -14.41 -4.03
CA LEU A 60 -2.64 -15.59 -3.67
C LEU A 60 -3.98 -15.16 -3.07
N GLU A 61 -4.96 -16.05 -3.12
CA GLU A 61 -6.25 -15.82 -2.48
C GLU A 61 -6.87 -17.10 -1.93
N THR A 62 -7.81 -16.91 -1.01
CA THR A 62 -8.63 -17.96 -0.42
C THR A 62 -10.06 -17.47 -0.26
N THR A 63 -11.02 -18.41 -0.29
CA THR A 63 -12.45 -18.16 -0.02
C THR A 63 -13.01 -19.05 1.09
N ASP A 64 -12.13 -19.84 1.72
CA ASP A 64 -12.48 -20.88 2.70
C ASP A 64 -11.62 -20.79 3.97
N MET A 65 -11.25 -19.55 4.33
CA MET A 65 -10.44 -19.23 5.52
C MET A 65 -9.05 -19.88 5.48
N GLY A 66 -8.44 -19.93 4.29
CA GLY A 66 -7.08 -20.44 4.10
C GLY A 66 -6.96 -21.96 4.12
N ARG A 67 -8.07 -22.71 4.04
CA ARG A 67 -8.01 -24.18 3.86
C ARG A 67 -7.44 -24.53 2.50
N THR A 68 -7.81 -23.77 1.48
CA THR A 68 -7.20 -23.83 0.16
C THR A 68 -6.76 -22.44 -0.30
N TRP A 69 -5.68 -22.41 -1.07
CA TRP A 69 -5.14 -21.22 -1.69
C TRP A 69 -5.16 -21.38 -3.20
N LYS A 70 -5.40 -20.27 -3.91
CA LYS A 70 -5.48 -20.22 -5.36
C LYS A 70 -4.66 -19.05 -5.90
N THR A 71 -4.18 -19.23 -7.13
CA THR A 71 -3.66 -18.13 -7.96
C THR A 71 -4.81 -17.26 -8.46
N VAL A 72 -4.47 -16.10 -9.06
CA VAL A 72 -5.47 -15.14 -9.55
C VAL A 72 -6.42 -15.70 -10.62
N ASP A 73 -5.96 -16.69 -11.39
CA ASP A 73 -6.72 -17.40 -12.43
C ASP A 73 -7.47 -18.64 -11.87
N GLY A 74 -7.49 -18.81 -10.54
CA GLY A 74 -8.29 -19.83 -9.85
C GLY A 74 -7.64 -21.21 -9.76
N ARG A 75 -6.41 -21.40 -10.25
CA ARG A 75 -5.69 -22.68 -10.10
C ARG A 75 -5.29 -22.90 -8.63
N PRO A 76 -5.36 -24.14 -8.12
CA PRO A 76 -4.84 -24.46 -6.80
C PRO A 76 -3.35 -24.09 -6.67
N ALA A 77 -3.00 -23.48 -5.55
CA ALA A 77 -1.63 -23.09 -5.22
C ALA A 77 -1.17 -23.82 -3.95
N LEU A 78 0.04 -24.39 -4.00
CA LEU A 78 0.64 -25.04 -2.84
C LEU A 78 1.20 -23.99 -1.88
N VAL A 79 0.94 -24.19 -0.59
CA VAL A 79 1.53 -23.42 0.51
C VAL A 79 2.18 -24.39 1.49
N PRO A 80 3.30 -24.05 2.13
CA PRO A 80 3.99 -22.76 2.05
C PRO A 80 4.72 -22.52 0.73
N VAL A 81 4.73 -21.26 0.26
CA VAL A 81 5.58 -20.83 -0.85
C VAL A 81 7.04 -20.80 -0.36
N THR A 82 7.90 -21.66 -0.90
CA THR A 82 9.29 -21.84 -0.43
C THR A 82 10.36 -21.50 -1.47
N ARG A 83 9.96 -21.28 -2.73
CA ARG A 83 10.85 -20.91 -3.83
C ARG A 83 10.39 -19.63 -4.53
N PRO A 84 11.29 -18.83 -5.12
CA PRO A 84 10.92 -17.67 -5.91
C PRO A 84 10.07 -18.03 -7.13
N GLU A 85 10.37 -19.16 -7.78
CA GLU A 85 9.56 -19.68 -8.88
C GLU A 85 8.29 -20.31 -8.30
N HIS A 86 7.16 -19.65 -8.49
CA HIS A 86 5.88 -20.13 -7.98
C HIS A 86 4.73 -19.68 -8.89
N PRO A 87 3.66 -20.48 -9.06
CA PRO A 87 2.48 -20.06 -9.83
C PRO A 87 1.80 -18.76 -9.35
N ALA A 88 2.09 -18.34 -8.12
CA ALA A 88 1.63 -17.06 -7.55
C ALA A 88 2.39 -15.84 -8.08
N LEU A 89 3.49 -16.02 -8.81
CA LEU A 89 4.32 -14.93 -9.29
C LEU A 89 3.51 -14.04 -10.25
N VAL A 90 3.35 -12.77 -9.87
CA VAL A 90 2.79 -11.71 -10.70
C VAL A 90 3.85 -11.19 -11.64
N HIS A 91 5.05 -10.93 -11.12
CA HIS A 91 6.17 -10.40 -11.92
C HIS A 91 7.54 -10.62 -11.26
N ASP A 92 8.54 -10.95 -12.07
CA ASP A 92 9.94 -11.12 -11.66
C ASP A 92 10.71 -9.80 -11.73
N TYR A 93 10.63 -9.00 -10.67
CA TYR A 93 11.41 -7.76 -10.58
C TYR A 93 12.88 -8.00 -10.25
N ARG A 94 13.25 -9.21 -9.79
CA ARG A 94 14.65 -9.56 -9.49
C ARG A 94 15.46 -9.58 -10.78
N SER A 95 14.94 -10.16 -11.86
CA SER A 95 15.61 -10.17 -13.16
C SER A 95 15.82 -8.78 -13.74
N GLU A 96 15.01 -7.81 -13.31
CA GLU A 96 15.11 -6.39 -13.72
C GLU A 96 16.00 -5.55 -12.78
N GLY A 97 16.52 -6.14 -11.70
CA GLY A 97 17.29 -5.40 -10.68
C GLY A 97 16.45 -4.38 -9.92
N LEU A 98 15.13 -4.59 -9.82
CA LEU A 98 14.21 -3.68 -9.15
C LEU A 98 13.76 -4.20 -7.79
N LEU A 99 13.67 -3.29 -6.83
CA LEU A 99 13.08 -3.52 -5.52
C LEU A 99 11.57 -3.29 -5.56
N VAL A 100 10.81 -3.95 -4.67
CA VAL A 100 9.35 -3.86 -4.60
C VAL A 100 8.87 -3.47 -3.20
N TYR A 101 8.21 -2.32 -3.10
CA TYR A 101 7.65 -1.74 -1.89
C TYR A 101 6.12 -1.72 -1.98
N LEU A 102 5.49 -2.68 -1.31
CA LEU A 102 4.03 -2.85 -1.31
C LEU A 102 3.32 -1.66 -0.65
N LYS A 103 2.16 -1.28 -1.19
CA LYS A 103 1.27 -0.26 -0.61
C LYS A 103 -0.06 -0.90 -0.20
N THR A 104 -0.99 -1.06 -1.13
CA THR A 104 -2.34 -1.59 -0.85
C THR A 104 -2.79 -2.55 -1.93
N LEU A 105 -3.77 -3.38 -1.60
CA LEU A 105 -4.44 -4.31 -2.50
C LEU A 105 -5.92 -3.96 -2.49
N GLU A 106 -6.52 -3.85 -3.67
CA GLU A 106 -7.95 -3.58 -3.86
C GLU A 106 -8.54 -4.51 -4.91
N PHE A 107 -9.85 -4.43 -5.10
CA PHE A 107 -10.55 -5.13 -6.17
C PHE A 107 -11.27 -4.11 -7.04
N ASP A 108 -11.19 -4.28 -8.36
CA ASP A 108 -11.98 -3.48 -9.30
C ASP A 108 -13.46 -3.85 -9.24
N ARG A 109 -14.29 -3.16 -10.05
CA ARG A 109 -15.74 -3.38 -10.08
C ARG A 109 -16.13 -4.81 -10.51
N ALA A 110 -15.29 -5.51 -11.26
CA ALA A 110 -15.48 -6.91 -11.65
C ALA A 110 -14.90 -7.88 -10.61
N GLY A 111 -14.41 -7.38 -9.46
CA GLY A 111 -13.77 -8.18 -8.43
C GLY A 111 -12.35 -8.61 -8.79
N ARG A 112 -11.70 -8.03 -9.80
CA ARG A 112 -10.34 -8.40 -10.19
C ARG A 112 -9.31 -7.63 -9.33
N PRO A 113 -8.24 -8.28 -8.85
CA PRO A 113 -7.29 -7.64 -7.95
C PRO A 113 -6.49 -6.53 -8.62
N VAL A 114 -6.25 -5.46 -7.86
CA VAL A 114 -5.39 -4.33 -8.21
C VAL A 114 -4.41 -4.09 -7.07
N ILE A 115 -3.13 -4.27 -7.35
CA ILE A 115 -2.06 -4.11 -6.36
C ILE A 115 -1.36 -2.78 -6.61
N LEU A 116 -1.35 -1.88 -5.62
CA LEU A 116 -0.53 -0.67 -5.61
C LEU A 116 0.81 -0.95 -4.94
N PHE A 117 1.90 -0.62 -5.63
CA PHE A 117 3.26 -0.77 -5.13
C PHE A 117 4.17 0.32 -5.70
N LEU A 118 5.40 0.36 -5.20
CA LEU A 118 6.47 1.20 -5.70
C LEU A 118 7.67 0.32 -6.03
N THR A 119 8.43 0.72 -7.04
CA THR A 119 9.74 0.12 -7.28
C THR A 119 10.87 1.14 -7.27
N SER A 120 12.07 0.66 -7.01
CA SER A 120 13.28 1.47 -7.01
C SER A 120 14.49 0.63 -7.40
N ARG A 121 15.61 1.30 -7.70
CA ARG A 121 16.90 0.65 -8.02
C ARG A 121 17.77 0.37 -6.79
N GLY A 122 17.33 0.79 -5.61
CA GLY A 122 18.08 0.63 -4.37
C GLY A 122 17.29 1.05 -3.13
N PHE A 123 17.79 0.65 -1.96
CA PHE A 123 17.10 0.84 -0.69
C PHE A 123 17.50 2.11 0.03
N GLU A 124 18.69 2.64 -0.26
CA GLU A 124 19.19 3.84 0.39
C GLU A 124 18.32 5.06 0.05
N PRO A 125 18.07 5.93 1.05
CA PRO A 125 17.45 7.23 0.80
C PRO A 125 18.37 8.12 -0.03
N GLY A 126 17.82 9.22 -0.54
CA GLY A 126 18.55 10.17 -1.38
C GLY A 126 18.39 9.94 -2.89
N PRO A 127 18.88 10.86 -3.71
CA PRO A 127 18.63 10.88 -5.16
C PRO A 127 19.32 9.74 -5.93
N LYS A 128 20.31 9.06 -5.34
CA LYS A 128 21.13 8.04 -6.01
C LYS A 128 20.31 6.93 -6.68
N ASN A 129 19.20 6.54 -6.05
CA ASN A 129 18.37 5.41 -6.48
C ASN A 129 17.11 5.84 -7.25
N ASP A 130 17.05 7.09 -7.69
CA ASP A 130 15.96 7.60 -8.53
C ASP A 130 15.91 6.90 -9.90
N PRO A 131 14.72 6.82 -10.52
CA PRO A 131 13.42 7.20 -9.97
C PRO A 131 12.82 6.12 -9.06
N ARG A 132 11.94 6.54 -8.15
CA ARG A 132 11.07 5.65 -7.37
C ARG A 132 9.67 5.71 -7.95
N VAL A 133 9.32 4.67 -8.70
CA VAL A 133 8.15 4.67 -9.58
C VAL A 133 6.99 3.95 -8.89
N TRP A 134 5.87 4.64 -8.72
CA TRP A 134 4.61 4.04 -8.29
C TRP A 134 3.98 3.28 -9.44
N ARG A 135 3.52 2.06 -9.16
CA ARG A 135 2.94 1.14 -10.12
C ARG A 135 1.67 0.49 -9.60
N ILE A 136 0.80 0.14 -10.54
CA ILE A 136 -0.26 -0.82 -10.28
C ILE A 136 0.01 -2.10 -11.06
N ALA A 137 -0.35 -3.25 -10.48
CA ALA A 137 -0.56 -4.50 -11.19
C ALA A 137 -2.06 -4.79 -11.14
N HIS A 138 -2.72 -4.77 -12.29
CA HIS A 138 -4.15 -4.98 -12.45
C HIS A 138 -4.39 -6.29 -13.20
N TRP A 139 -5.12 -7.22 -12.59
CA TRP A 139 -5.55 -8.42 -13.31
C TRP A 139 -6.71 -8.07 -14.24
N THR A 140 -6.55 -8.33 -15.54
CA THR A 140 -7.59 -8.03 -16.55
C THR A 140 -8.62 -9.14 -16.70
N GLY A 141 -8.37 -10.32 -16.12
CA GLY A 141 -9.17 -11.54 -16.32
C GLY A 141 -8.38 -12.65 -16.99
N ASP A 142 -7.35 -12.29 -17.76
CA ASP A 142 -6.48 -13.18 -18.53
C ASP A 142 -4.99 -12.97 -18.22
N LYS A 143 -4.57 -11.74 -17.89
CA LYS A 143 -3.17 -11.40 -17.60
C LYS A 143 -3.06 -10.29 -16.55
N TRP A 144 -1.86 -10.14 -16.01
CA TRP A 144 -1.50 -8.97 -15.22
C TRP A 144 -1.03 -7.85 -16.15
N GLU A 145 -1.67 -6.69 -16.06
CA GLU A 145 -1.17 -5.46 -16.66
C GLU A 145 -0.50 -4.60 -15.60
N ILE A 146 0.78 -4.31 -15.82
CA ILE A 146 1.57 -3.44 -14.96
C ILE A 146 1.67 -2.07 -15.61
N ARG A 147 1.32 -1.02 -14.86
CA ARG A 147 1.32 0.36 -15.35
C ARG A 147 2.08 1.25 -14.39
N GLU A 148 2.85 2.19 -14.94
CA GLU A 148 3.49 3.26 -14.17
C GLU A 148 2.53 4.42 -13.99
N LEU A 149 2.59 5.09 -12.83
CA LEU A 149 1.64 6.16 -12.48
C LEU A 149 2.34 7.52 -12.42
N PHE A 150 3.21 7.66 -11.43
CA PHE A 150 3.98 8.85 -11.09
C PHE A 150 5.13 8.41 -10.18
N THR A 151 5.97 9.36 -9.77
CA THR A 151 7.10 9.11 -8.86
C THR A 151 6.87 9.76 -7.50
N SER A 152 7.63 9.32 -6.50
CA SER A 152 7.90 10.06 -5.26
C SER A 152 9.39 9.97 -4.95
N ASP A 153 9.86 10.63 -3.88
CA ASP A 153 11.29 10.72 -3.59
C ASP A 153 11.77 9.74 -2.52
N HIS A 154 10.89 8.91 -1.93
CA HIS A 154 11.29 7.91 -0.96
C HIS A 154 10.55 6.56 -1.07
N ASN A 155 11.28 5.46 -0.85
CA ASN A 155 10.71 4.11 -1.07
C ASN A 155 9.56 3.77 -0.11
N TYR A 156 9.59 4.38 1.08
CA TYR A 156 8.61 4.19 2.15
C TYR A 156 7.45 5.19 2.10
N ASP A 157 7.38 6.07 1.09
CA ASP A 157 6.19 6.88 0.87
C ASP A 157 4.99 5.96 0.71
N PHE A 158 3.96 6.17 1.52
CA PHE A 158 2.85 5.24 1.62
C PHE A 158 1.53 5.98 1.56
N GLY A 159 0.65 5.48 0.70
CA GLY A 159 -0.72 5.91 0.58
C GLY A 159 -1.60 4.75 0.11
N SER A 160 -2.89 5.01 0.07
CA SER A 160 -3.90 3.99 -0.22
C SER A 160 -4.54 4.19 -1.58
N LEU A 161 -4.80 3.08 -2.28
CA LEU A 161 -5.65 3.03 -3.46
C LEU A 161 -7.12 2.91 -3.03
N TYR A 162 -8.00 3.63 -3.73
CA TYR A 162 -9.44 3.55 -3.62
C TYR A 162 -9.97 3.20 -5.01
N ILE A 163 -10.85 2.21 -5.09
CA ILE A 163 -11.63 1.88 -6.27
C ILE A 163 -13.08 2.13 -5.89
N GLU A 164 -13.68 3.13 -6.52
CA GLU A 164 -15.02 3.62 -6.17
C GLU A 164 -16.06 3.10 -7.16
N ASP A 165 -17.28 2.89 -6.68
CA ASP A 165 -18.39 2.33 -7.49
C ASP A 165 -18.68 3.15 -8.76
N GLY A 166 -18.41 4.46 -8.73
CA GLY A 166 -18.52 5.36 -9.88
C GLY A 166 -17.43 5.21 -10.93
N GLY A 167 -16.56 4.20 -10.82
CA GLY A 167 -15.45 3.95 -11.76
C GLY A 167 -14.22 4.85 -11.54
N VAL A 168 -14.25 5.68 -10.50
CA VAL A 168 -13.12 6.56 -10.15
C VAL A 168 -12.13 5.79 -9.31
N TRP A 169 -10.88 5.77 -9.73
CA TRP A 169 -9.78 5.26 -8.94
C TRP A 169 -9.04 6.45 -8.34
N ARG A 170 -8.70 6.37 -7.05
CA ARG A 170 -8.06 7.47 -6.33
C ARG A 170 -6.86 6.97 -5.54
N ILE A 171 -5.81 7.76 -5.48
CA ILE A 171 -4.68 7.56 -4.58
C ILE A 171 -4.52 8.82 -3.73
N ILE A 172 -4.40 8.62 -2.42
CA ILE A 172 -4.04 9.67 -1.46
C ILE A 172 -2.72 9.25 -0.81
N ALA A 173 -1.65 9.98 -1.11
CA ALA A 173 -0.28 9.61 -0.75
C ALA A 173 0.64 10.84 -0.68
N PRO A 174 1.77 10.77 0.06
CA PRO A 174 2.79 11.82 0.07
C PRO A 174 3.71 11.72 -1.16
N THR A 175 3.20 12.09 -2.34
CA THR A 175 3.95 11.91 -3.61
C THR A 175 4.81 13.10 -3.97
N ASP A 176 4.63 14.23 -3.29
CA ASP A 176 5.42 15.43 -3.49
C ASP A 176 6.53 15.51 -2.44
N PRO A 177 7.73 15.98 -2.80
CA PRO A 177 8.76 16.26 -1.82
C PRO A 177 8.25 17.22 -0.74
N GLY A 178 8.50 16.86 0.51
CA GLY A 178 8.23 17.73 1.65
C GLY A 178 9.43 18.57 2.06
N PRO A 179 9.37 19.22 3.24
CA PRO A 179 10.48 20.01 3.80
C PRO A 179 11.75 19.18 4.10
N GLN A 180 11.64 17.85 4.23
CA GLN A 180 12.77 16.94 4.32
C GLN A 180 12.84 16.07 3.06
N PRO A 181 13.34 16.59 1.91
CA PRO A 181 13.37 15.86 0.65
C PRO A 181 14.24 14.61 0.76
N TYR A 182 13.82 13.56 0.07
CA TYR A 182 14.39 12.20 0.12
C TYR A 182 14.41 11.55 1.50
N CYS A 183 13.68 12.09 2.47
CA CYS A 183 13.34 11.38 3.70
C CYS A 183 11.94 10.78 3.55
N THR A 184 11.54 9.90 4.47
CA THR A 184 10.20 9.27 4.37
C THR A 184 9.09 10.33 4.44
N GLY A 185 8.12 10.22 3.54
CA GLY A 185 6.99 11.14 3.46
C GLY A 185 7.31 12.42 2.70
N GLY A 186 6.34 13.32 2.70
CA GLY A 186 6.43 14.56 1.94
C GLY A 186 5.13 15.35 2.03
N GLU A 187 4.76 16.06 0.98
CA GLU A 187 3.45 16.70 0.89
C GLU A 187 2.41 15.72 0.35
N MET A 188 1.25 15.70 1.00
CA MET A 188 0.12 14.86 0.60
C MET A 188 -0.50 15.38 -0.69
N ALA A 189 -0.73 14.47 -1.64
CA ALA A 189 -1.45 14.73 -2.88
C ALA A 189 -2.59 13.72 -3.07
N MET A 190 -3.55 14.12 -3.89
CA MET A 190 -4.63 13.27 -4.37
C MET A 190 -4.53 13.13 -5.88
N TRP A 191 -4.47 11.89 -6.34
CA TRP A 191 -4.46 11.51 -7.75
C TRP A 191 -5.75 10.78 -8.09
N ILE A 192 -6.26 11.02 -9.30
CA ILE A 192 -7.47 10.39 -9.83
C ILE A 192 -7.18 9.77 -11.18
N SER A 193 -7.69 8.56 -11.38
CA SER A 193 -7.86 7.91 -12.69
C SER A 193 -9.34 7.65 -12.94
N ARG A 194 -9.75 7.76 -14.21
CA ARG A 194 -11.12 7.48 -14.68
C ARG A 194 -11.17 6.41 -15.77
N ASP A 195 -10.05 5.72 -15.96
CA ASP A 195 -9.82 4.75 -17.02
C ASP A 195 -9.14 3.48 -16.48
N GLU A 196 -9.58 3.06 -15.28
CA GLU A 196 -9.08 1.87 -14.57
C GLU A 196 -7.57 1.90 -14.31
N GLY A 197 -7.04 3.07 -13.96
CA GLY A 197 -5.64 3.26 -13.61
C GLY A 197 -4.69 3.34 -14.80
N LYS A 198 -5.19 3.52 -16.03
CA LYS A 198 -4.32 3.70 -17.22
C LYS A 198 -3.66 5.07 -17.25
N THR A 199 -4.40 6.12 -16.91
CA THR A 199 -3.88 7.49 -16.79
C THR A 199 -4.26 8.09 -15.45
N TRP A 200 -3.37 8.91 -14.90
CA TRP A 200 -3.53 9.54 -13.60
C TRP A 200 -3.34 11.04 -13.70
N GLN A 201 -4.26 11.77 -13.08
CA GLN A 201 -4.21 13.22 -12.99
C GLN A 201 -4.19 13.65 -11.53
N ARG A 202 -3.35 14.63 -11.23
CA ARG A 202 -3.34 15.26 -9.91
C ARG A 202 -4.62 16.06 -9.73
N ALA A 203 -5.47 15.62 -8.81
CA ALA A 203 -6.73 16.28 -8.50
C ALA A 203 -6.55 17.39 -7.47
N ARG A 204 -5.70 17.16 -6.45
CA ARG A 204 -5.43 18.11 -5.35
C ARG A 204 -4.01 17.93 -4.82
N SER A 205 -3.38 19.02 -4.39
CA SER A 205 -2.37 18.97 -3.33
C SER A 205 -3.11 19.17 -2.01
N LEU A 206 -3.02 18.24 -1.07
CA LEU A 206 -3.74 18.29 0.20
C LEU A 206 -2.95 19.06 1.27
N THR A 207 -1.63 18.99 1.24
CA THR A 207 -0.75 19.82 2.07
C THR A 207 0.20 20.62 1.17
N ARG A 208 0.84 21.65 1.72
CA ARG A 208 1.85 22.48 1.04
C ARG A 208 2.64 23.27 2.08
N TYR A 209 3.93 23.45 1.85
CA TYR A 209 4.81 24.24 2.71
C TYR A 209 4.75 23.80 4.18
N SER A 210 4.53 22.51 4.41
CA SER A 210 4.55 21.94 5.75
C SER A 210 5.95 22.07 6.35
N SER A 211 6.03 22.12 7.67
CA SER A 211 7.32 22.11 8.39
C SER A 211 7.87 20.69 8.61
N ARG A 212 7.02 19.67 8.41
CA ARG A 212 7.29 18.25 8.60
C ARG A 212 6.75 17.45 7.41
N ASN A 213 7.40 16.34 7.08
CA ASN A 213 6.88 15.41 6.09
C ASN A 213 5.61 14.72 6.63
N HIS A 214 4.58 14.64 5.79
CA HIS A 214 3.40 13.81 6.03
C HIS A 214 3.63 12.41 5.47
N THR A 215 3.16 11.37 6.14
CA THR A 215 3.33 10.00 5.64
C THR A 215 2.28 9.02 6.12
N TYR A 216 2.31 7.84 5.50
CA TYR A 216 1.52 6.67 5.88
C TYR A 216 0.01 6.93 5.84
N ALA A 217 -0.48 7.46 4.72
CA ALA A 217 -1.90 7.72 4.55
C ALA A 217 -2.70 6.43 4.37
N ARG A 218 -3.62 6.19 5.30
CA ARG A 218 -4.45 5.00 5.38
C ARG A 218 -5.89 5.30 5.01
N LYS A 219 -6.46 4.39 4.22
CA LYS A 219 -7.90 4.28 3.98
C LYS A 219 -8.61 3.73 5.23
N PRO A 220 -9.61 4.44 5.78
CA PRO A 220 -10.51 3.87 6.79
C PRO A 220 -11.31 2.69 6.22
N VAL A 221 -11.58 1.68 7.05
CA VAL A 221 -12.48 0.59 6.67
C VAL A 221 -13.90 1.15 6.61
N ASN A 222 -14.63 0.85 5.52
CA ASN A 222 -15.96 1.41 5.25
C ASN A 222 -15.98 2.95 5.31
N ALA A 223 -14.98 3.57 4.68
CA ALA A 223 -14.80 5.02 4.68
C ALA A 223 -16.08 5.77 4.28
N GLN A 224 -16.50 6.70 5.14
CA GLN A 224 -17.58 7.63 4.85
C GLN A 224 -17.02 8.82 4.06
N PRO A 225 -17.82 9.51 3.22
CA PRO A 225 -17.33 10.64 2.43
C PRO A 225 -16.61 11.71 3.24
N ASP A 226 -17.02 11.96 4.49
CA ASP A 226 -16.43 13.00 5.35
C ASP A 226 -15.15 12.58 6.10
N PHE A 227 -14.81 11.28 6.09
CA PHE A 227 -13.59 10.75 6.71
C PHE A 227 -12.99 9.67 5.81
N TYR A 228 -12.11 10.09 4.92
CA TYR A 228 -11.71 9.28 3.77
C TYR A 228 -10.24 8.88 3.76
N ALA A 229 -9.36 9.65 4.40
CA ALA A 229 -7.98 9.26 4.64
C ALA A 229 -7.51 9.81 5.99
N LEU A 230 -6.66 9.05 6.68
CA LEU A 230 -6.00 9.43 7.95
C LEU A 230 -4.50 9.23 7.82
N TRP A 231 -3.70 10.19 8.28
CA TRP A 231 -2.24 10.12 8.26
C TRP A 231 -1.61 10.89 9.42
N ALA A 232 -0.28 10.81 9.54
CA ALA A 232 0.50 11.57 10.52
C ALA A 232 1.63 12.35 9.86
N ASP A 233 2.25 13.27 10.60
CA ASP A 233 3.48 13.97 10.19
C ASP A 233 4.66 13.71 11.13
N GLY A 234 5.85 14.13 10.71
CA GLY A 234 7.06 14.11 11.54
C GLY A 234 8.25 14.69 10.80
N ASP A 235 9.24 15.20 11.54
CA ASP A 235 10.53 15.56 10.98
C ASP A 235 11.43 14.33 10.92
N ALA A 236 11.84 13.92 9.74
CA ALA A 236 12.66 12.73 9.56
C ALA A 236 14.15 12.91 9.93
N LYS A 237 14.59 14.15 10.21
CA LYS A 237 15.99 14.49 10.50
C LYS A 237 16.25 14.82 11.96
N LYS A 238 15.21 15.05 12.75
CA LYS A 238 15.30 15.36 14.19
C LYS A 238 14.03 14.95 14.92
N PHE A 239 14.11 14.81 16.23
CA PHE A 239 12.91 14.63 17.04
C PHE A 239 11.95 15.82 16.87
N SER A 240 10.67 15.53 16.64
CA SER A 240 9.61 16.53 16.54
C SER A 240 8.32 15.98 17.13
N ASP A 241 7.37 16.86 17.42
CA ASP A 241 6.00 16.41 17.61
C ASP A 241 5.47 15.74 16.32
N SER A 242 4.38 15.02 16.48
CA SER A 242 3.56 14.48 15.40
C SER A 242 2.11 14.90 15.64
N ALA A 243 1.37 15.11 14.56
CA ALA A 243 -0.07 15.32 14.59
C ALA A 243 -0.78 14.34 13.65
N LEU A 244 -2.04 14.04 13.98
CA LEU A 244 -2.91 13.23 13.14
C LEU A 244 -3.75 14.15 12.26
N TYR A 245 -3.87 13.78 10.99
CA TYR A 245 -4.59 14.54 9.97
C TYR A 245 -5.58 13.65 9.24
N PHE A 246 -6.69 14.23 8.79
CA PHE A 246 -7.62 13.55 7.91
C PHE A 246 -8.19 14.48 6.85
N THR A 247 -8.81 13.89 5.84
CA THR A 247 -9.52 14.60 4.78
C THR A 247 -10.78 13.85 4.38
N ASN A 248 -11.65 14.51 3.63
CA ASN A 248 -12.86 13.94 3.04
C ASN A 248 -12.56 13.42 1.63
N ARG A 249 -13.52 12.73 1.02
CA ARG A 249 -13.35 12.05 -0.28
C ARG A 249 -12.91 13.00 -1.40
N GLU A 250 -13.44 14.22 -1.38
CA GLU A 250 -13.16 15.26 -2.36
C GLU A 250 -11.82 15.97 -2.10
N GLY A 251 -11.20 15.77 -0.94
CA GLY A 251 -9.99 16.49 -0.55
C GLY A 251 -10.23 17.99 -0.39
N ALA A 252 -11.46 18.38 -0.02
CA ALA A 252 -11.92 19.76 0.01
C ALA A 252 -11.29 20.56 1.16
N ALA A 253 -10.94 19.88 2.24
CA ALA A 253 -10.26 20.43 3.39
C ALA A 253 -9.35 19.37 4.03
N VAL A 254 -8.34 19.83 4.74
CA VAL A 254 -7.52 18.98 5.62
C VAL A 254 -7.76 19.42 7.05
N TRP A 255 -8.03 18.44 7.90
CA TRP A 255 -8.23 18.65 9.33
C TRP A 255 -7.11 18.00 10.12
N ARG A 256 -6.68 18.66 11.18
CA ARG A 256 -5.72 18.19 12.15
C ARG A 256 -6.44 17.91 13.47
N LEU A 257 -6.22 16.72 14.03
CA LEU A 257 -6.71 16.41 15.37
C LEU A 257 -5.92 17.20 16.43
N PRO A 258 -6.59 17.69 17.48
CA PRO A 258 -5.92 18.45 18.53
C PRO A 258 -4.97 17.54 19.31
N GLN A 259 -3.76 18.04 19.59
CA GLN A 259 -2.77 17.29 20.38
C GLN A 259 -3.17 17.10 21.84
N ARG A 260 -4.01 18.01 22.37
CA ARG A 260 -4.55 17.93 23.72
C ARG A 260 -6.05 18.10 23.67
N MET A 261 -6.78 17.22 24.34
CA MET A 261 -8.22 17.31 24.54
C MET A 261 -8.48 17.60 26.02
N THR A 262 -9.33 18.60 26.30
CA THR A 262 -9.73 18.96 27.68
C THR A 262 -11.10 18.40 28.06
N SER A 263 -11.75 17.68 27.14
CA SER A 263 -13.04 17.02 27.30
C SER A 263 -13.12 15.79 26.39
N GLU A 264 -14.17 14.98 26.55
CA GLU A 264 -14.38 13.74 25.77
C GLU A 264 -14.39 13.97 24.25
N PHE A 265 -14.85 15.13 23.81
CA PHE A 265 -14.85 15.55 22.41
C PHE A 265 -14.02 16.81 22.23
N ALA A 266 -13.37 16.92 21.07
CA ALA A 266 -12.68 18.13 20.64
C ALA A 266 -12.83 18.30 19.14
N LYS A 267 -13.01 19.55 18.69
CA LYS A 267 -13.21 19.85 17.28
C LYS A 267 -11.85 19.82 16.55
N PRO A 268 -11.73 19.09 15.43
CA PRO A 268 -10.53 19.15 14.59
C PRO A 268 -10.31 20.55 14.01
N GLU A 269 -9.04 20.94 13.90
CA GLU A 269 -8.64 22.20 13.31
C GLU A 269 -8.55 22.06 11.79
N ARG A 270 -9.22 22.93 11.03
CA ARG A 270 -9.04 22.98 9.58
C ARG A 270 -7.72 23.70 9.27
N VAL A 271 -6.78 22.98 8.66
CA VAL A 271 -5.45 23.50 8.29
C VAL A 271 -5.31 23.80 6.79
N ARG A 272 -6.35 23.47 6.00
CA ARG A 272 -6.51 23.83 4.58
C ARG A 272 -7.98 23.84 4.19
#